data_AF-A0A1X6MVV0-F1
#
_entry.id   AF-A0A1X6MVV0-F1
#
_cell.length_a   1.000
_cell.length_b   1.000
_cell.length_c   1.000
_cell.angle_alpha   90.00
_cell.angle_beta   90.00
_cell.angle_gamma   90.00
#
_symmetry.space_group_name_H-M   'P 1'
#
loop_
_entity.id
_entity.type
_entity.pdbx_description
1 polymer ?
#
loop_
_entity_poly.entity_id
_entity_poly.type
_entity_poly.pdbx_seq_one_letter_code
_entity_poly.pdbx_strand_id
1 'polypeptide(L)'
;MVNNAHLVEHLARQLESTESDPMLLYRERLPADPMLLARLPTSAFIQREAEILAPKAIIKQLRRSPSPSPPSSPKEDETASESTVTPESEEVPPERTRTKSFSSVLSSVSLSSPNKAWKEPEPFEIFRAVEKKDIMFLMEVRDRAFHLLLRKHGDATPLLHCMRIGKSHQDVAIILLGAFSRYINNLQDEEFSQPRTRMLLKALRVNLRLAIDLGLQTQQSDLIASFLQTLIMSEGGQWVSDEAGDIAAALRLGTEGKPVKTANDAVRRFATRELGKAPLIASFEDYVANATADLVMMGAWQLVLEVIEGESIPVWYFARDDRVYKCFVDRLDKHKDEIRRRLGRRLRWQLRVLRTVLDGRAKSFEGKVKELAEEFDQGEGV
;
A
#
# COMPACT_ATOMS: atom_id res chain seq x y z
N MET A 1 66.67 11.42 -18.38
CA MET A 1 67.42 11.30 -19.64
C MET A 1 66.50 10.67 -20.66
N VAL A 2 66.12 11.40 -21.71
CA VAL A 2 65.14 10.93 -22.70
C VAL A 2 65.91 10.37 -23.90
N ASN A 3 65.58 9.14 -24.29
CA ASN A 3 66.23 8.41 -25.37
C ASN A 3 65.70 8.88 -26.73
N ASN A 4 66.54 9.59 -27.49
CA ASN A 4 66.20 10.17 -28.80
C ASN A 4 66.60 9.27 -29.98
N ALA A 5 66.90 7.99 -29.76
CA ALA A 5 67.39 7.08 -30.80
C ALA A 5 66.44 6.99 -32.02
N HIS A 6 65.13 6.99 -31.81
CA HIS A 6 64.13 6.90 -32.87
C HIS A 6 64.09 8.14 -33.79
N LEU A 7 64.36 9.33 -33.24
CA LEU A 7 64.43 10.57 -34.01
C LEU A 7 65.68 10.63 -34.88
N VAL A 8 66.80 10.10 -34.36
CA VAL A 8 68.06 10.01 -35.10
C VAL A 8 67.95 8.99 -36.24
N GLU A 9 67.34 7.82 -35.99
CA GLU A 9 67.09 6.83 -37.05
C GLU A 9 66.15 7.34 -38.15
N HIS A 10 65.13 8.13 -37.77
CA HIS A 10 64.20 8.71 -38.75
C HIS A 10 64.88 9.73 -39.67
N LEU A 11 65.72 10.60 -39.10
CA LEU A 11 66.49 11.58 -39.86
C LEU A 11 67.57 10.93 -40.74
N ALA A 12 68.21 9.87 -40.26
CA ALA A 12 69.19 9.10 -41.04
C ALA A 12 68.53 8.51 -42.30
N ARG A 13 67.33 7.93 -42.17
CA ARG A 13 66.59 7.38 -43.34
C ARG A 13 66.14 8.44 -44.33
N GLN A 14 65.83 9.66 -43.88
CA GLN A 14 65.42 10.76 -44.77
C GLN A 14 66.60 11.37 -45.54
N LEU A 15 67.81 11.34 -44.99
CA LEU A 15 69.02 11.83 -45.66
C LEU A 15 69.55 10.83 -46.70
N GLU A 16 69.35 9.52 -46.47
CA GLU A 16 69.73 8.47 -47.43
C GLU A 16 68.81 8.40 -48.64
N SER A 17 67.55 8.87 -48.53
CA SER A 17 66.58 8.92 -49.63
C SER A 17 66.68 10.24 -50.41
N THR A 18 67.83 10.49 -51.03
CA THR A 18 67.94 11.53 -52.07
C THR A 18 67.62 10.87 -53.41
N GLU A 19 66.36 10.93 -53.83
CA GLU A 19 65.89 11.02 -55.22
C GLU A 19 64.44 10.53 -55.35
N SER A 20 63.69 11.27 -56.18
CA SER A 20 62.35 10.98 -56.71
C SER A 20 61.17 11.12 -55.73
N ASP A 21 60.50 12.26 -55.87
CA ASP A 21 59.17 12.59 -55.39
C ASP A 21 58.09 11.69 -56.05
N PRO A 22 57.22 11.03 -55.27
CA PRO A 22 55.94 10.58 -55.78
C PRO A 22 54.78 11.13 -54.93
N MET A 23 53.91 11.89 -55.62
CA MET A 23 52.50 12.13 -55.36
C MET A 23 52.01 11.94 -53.92
N LEU A 24 51.74 13.07 -53.27
CA LEU A 24 50.97 13.19 -52.04
C LEU A 24 49.64 12.44 -52.15
N LEU A 25 49.60 11.22 -51.60
CA LEU A 25 48.36 10.51 -51.31
C LEU A 25 47.58 11.35 -50.30
N TYR A 26 46.43 11.86 -50.73
CA TYR A 26 45.46 12.52 -49.86
C TYR A 26 45.12 11.57 -48.71
N ARG A 27 45.56 11.92 -47.50
CA ARG A 27 45.20 11.20 -46.28
C ARG A 27 43.70 11.40 -46.05
N GLU A 28 42.93 10.36 -46.30
CA GLU A 28 41.49 10.33 -46.08
C GLU A 28 41.21 10.70 -44.62
N ARG A 29 40.40 11.75 -44.39
CA ARG A 29 40.03 12.16 -43.03
C ARG A 29 39.15 11.06 -42.45
N LEU A 30 39.65 10.41 -41.40
CA LEU A 30 38.86 9.48 -40.60
C LEU A 30 37.61 10.22 -40.07
N PRO A 31 36.40 9.67 -40.26
CA PRO A 31 35.19 10.26 -39.69
C PRO A 31 35.32 10.29 -38.18
N ALA A 32 35.02 11.45 -37.59
CA ALA A 32 35.02 11.61 -36.14
C ALA A 32 33.82 10.84 -35.58
N ASP A 33 34.05 9.61 -35.13
CA ASP A 33 33.05 8.89 -34.36
C ASP A 33 32.81 9.63 -33.04
N PRO A 34 31.56 10.02 -32.72
CA PRO A 34 31.25 10.70 -31.48
C PRO A 34 31.52 9.76 -30.31
N MET A 35 32.66 9.97 -29.64
CA MET A 35 32.99 9.27 -28.41
C MET A 35 32.30 9.96 -27.23
N LEU A 36 31.45 9.22 -26.53
CA LEU A 36 30.92 9.67 -25.25
C LEU A 36 32.06 9.69 -24.23
N LEU A 37 32.36 10.86 -23.67
CA LEU A 37 33.39 11.06 -22.63
C LEU A 37 33.09 10.28 -21.34
N ALA A 38 31.84 9.88 -21.14
CA ALA A 38 31.39 9.05 -20.03
C ALA A 38 30.43 7.97 -20.54
N ARG A 39 30.49 6.78 -19.92
CA ARG A 39 29.50 5.72 -20.18
C ARG A 39 28.09 6.26 -19.87
N LEU A 40 27.14 5.92 -20.73
CA LEU A 40 25.74 6.19 -20.45
C LEU A 40 25.34 5.55 -19.13
N PRO A 41 24.44 6.18 -18.35
CA PRO A 41 23.90 5.57 -17.15
C PRO A 41 23.30 4.20 -17.48
N THR A 42 23.41 3.26 -16.55
CA THR A 42 22.80 1.94 -16.73
C THR A 42 21.28 2.08 -16.80
N SER A 43 20.60 1.19 -17.52
CA SER A 43 19.13 1.16 -17.57
C SER A 43 18.51 1.09 -16.18
N ALA A 44 19.13 0.35 -15.25
CA ALA A 44 18.71 0.28 -13.85
C ALA A 44 18.81 1.64 -13.12
N PHE A 45 19.83 2.45 -13.42
CA PHE A 45 19.93 3.80 -12.87
C PHE A 45 18.82 4.70 -13.42
N ILE A 46 18.60 4.70 -14.74
CA ILE A 46 17.54 5.48 -15.40
C ILE A 46 16.17 5.08 -14.86
N GLN A 47 15.91 3.79 -14.70
CA GLN A 47 14.64 3.27 -14.20
C GLN A 47 14.40 3.67 -12.75
N ARG A 48 15.40 3.55 -11.88
CA ARG A 48 15.32 4.04 -10.49
C ARG A 48 15.09 5.54 -10.43
N GLU A 49 15.79 6.31 -11.26
CA GLU A 49 15.64 7.76 -11.29
C GLU A 49 14.25 8.16 -11.82
N ALA A 50 13.75 7.46 -12.85
CA ALA A 50 12.40 7.64 -13.37
C ALA A 50 11.33 7.29 -12.32
N GLU A 51 11.47 6.20 -11.57
CA GLU A 51 10.54 5.82 -10.49
C GLU A 51 10.49 6.88 -9.37
N ILE A 52 11.60 7.60 -9.13
CA ILE A 52 11.68 8.67 -8.14
C ILE A 52 11.14 10.00 -8.69
N LEU A 53 11.51 10.36 -9.93
CA LEU A 53 11.25 11.69 -10.51
C LEU A 53 9.92 11.78 -11.26
N ALA A 54 9.47 10.71 -11.93
CA ALA A 54 8.23 10.73 -12.71
C ALA A 54 6.99 11.10 -11.87
N PRO A 55 6.79 10.57 -10.65
CA PRO A 55 5.67 10.99 -9.81
C PRO A 55 5.73 12.48 -9.46
N LYS A 56 6.93 12.98 -9.10
CA LYS A 56 7.15 14.40 -8.79
C LYS A 56 6.88 15.30 -10.00
N ALA A 57 7.25 14.85 -11.20
CA ALA A 57 6.98 15.57 -12.43
C ALA A 57 5.47 15.63 -12.76
N ILE A 58 4.74 14.52 -12.58
CA ILE A 58 3.28 14.47 -12.75
C ILE A 58 2.61 15.43 -11.76
N ILE A 59 3.01 15.42 -10.50
CA ILE A 59 2.45 16.31 -9.48
C ILE A 59 2.75 17.78 -9.81
N LYS A 60 3.97 18.10 -10.25
CA LYS A 60 4.34 19.45 -10.70
C LYS A 60 3.51 19.91 -11.91
N GLN A 61 3.14 19.00 -12.82
CA GLN A 61 2.21 19.29 -13.90
C GLN A 61 0.79 19.52 -13.38
N LEU A 62 0.31 18.73 -12.42
CA LEU A 62 -1.01 18.91 -11.80
C LEU A 62 -1.18 20.27 -11.12
N ARG A 63 -0.09 20.86 -10.59
CA ARG A 63 -0.06 22.23 -10.05
C ARG A 63 -0.25 23.30 -11.14
N ARG A 64 0.20 23.03 -12.38
CA ARG A 64 0.24 24.02 -13.49
C ARG A 64 -0.94 23.96 -14.44
N SER A 65 -1.66 22.84 -14.53
CA SER A 65 -2.78 22.68 -15.46
C SER A 65 -4.12 23.18 -14.85
N PRO A 66 -4.80 24.19 -15.42
CA PRO A 66 -6.24 24.34 -15.22
C PRO A 66 -6.97 23.13 -15.84
N SER A 67 -8.14 22.78 -15.29
CA SER A 67 -8.99 21.71 -15.82
C SER A 67 -9.14 21.84 -17.34
N PRO A 68 -9.08 20.75 -18.12
CA PRO A 68 -9.48 20.82 -19.52
C PRO A 68 -10.93 21.30 -19.59
N SER A 69 -11.14 22.46 -20.18
CA SER A 69 -12.45 22.96 -20.59
C SER A 69 -13.08 21.93 -21.52
N PRO A 70 -14.38 21.61 -21.38
CA PRO A 70 -15.06 20.84 -22.42
C PRO A 70 -15.00 21.62 -23.75
N PRO A 71 -14.89 20.95 -24.91
CA PRO A 71 -14.97 21.63 -26.18
C PRO A 71 -16.33 22.33 -26.27
N SER A 72 -16.28 23.66 -26.37
CA SER A 72 -17.39 24.48 -26.84
C SER A 72 -17.88 23.92 -28.17
N SER A 73 -19.15 23.54 -28.19
CA SER A 73 -19.93 23.11 -29.35
C SER A 73 -19.64 23.93 -30.60
N PRO A 74 -19.12 23.31 -31.68
CA PRO A 74 -19.39 23.78 -33.03
C PRO A 74 -20.71 23.18 -33.50
N LYS A 75 -21.48 24.03 -34.18
CA LYS A 75 -22.74 23.72 -34.83
C LYS A 75 -22.60 22.54 -35.78
N GLU A 76 -23.73 21.84 -35.93
CA GLU A 76 -24.05 20.87 -36.96
C GLU A 76 -23.49 21.29 -38.32
N ASP A 77 -22.72 20.40 -38.94
CA ASP A 77 -22.89 20.08 -40.36
C ASP A 77 -22.40 18.66 -40.59
N GLU A 78 -23.30 17.85 -41.13
CA GLU A 78 -23.08 16.48 -41.56
C GLU A 78 -22.08 16.45 -42.74
N THR A 79 -21.13 15.51 -42.74
CA THR A 79 -21.02 14.46 -43.78
C THR A 79 -19.76 13.60 -43.66
N ALA A 80 -20.00 12.29 -43.69
CA ALA A 80 -19.20 11.22 -44.29
C ALA A 80 -17.84 10.78 -43.68
N SER A 81 -17.95 9.75 -42.85
CA SER A 81 -17.32 8.42 -42.97
C SER A 81 -15.81 8.24 -42.81
N GLU A 82 -15.53 7.74 -41.61
CA GLU A 82 -14.33 7.07 -41.09
C GLU A 82 -13.62 6.09 -42.05
N SER A 83 -12.30 6.18 -41.99
CA SER A 83 -11.36 5.10 -42.25
C SER A 83 -10.81 4.64 -40.90
N THR A 84 -10.88 3.34 -40.55
CA THR A 84 -10.06 2.81 -39.46
C THR A 84 -9.55 1.39 -39.76
N VAL A 85 -8.22 1.34 -39.89
CA VAL A 85 -7.34 0.19 -39.99
C VAL A 85 -7.16 -0.41 -38.59
N THR A 86 -7.34 -1.72 -38.46
CA THR A 86 -6.91 -2.51 -37.31
C THR A 86 -5.46 -2.96 -37.47
N PRO A 87 -4.64 -2.87 -36.41
CA PRO A 87 -3.61 -3.87 -36.19
C PRO A 87 -3.80 -4.55 -34.82
N GLU A 88 -3.82 -5.87 -34.93
CA GLU A 88 -3.80 -6.89 -33.89
C GLU A 88 -2.40 -6.92 -33.23
N SER A 89 -2.33 -7.04 -31.91
CA SER A 89 -1.07 -7.32 -31.20
C SER A 89 -1.33 -8.22 -30.01
N GLU A 90 -0.68 -9.39 -30.07
CA GLU A 90 -0.61 -10.43 -29.06
C GLU A 90 0.12 -9.93 -27.80
N GLU A 91 -0.50 -10.12 -26.64
CA GLU A 91 0.15 -9.93 -25.33
C GLU A 91 0.58 -11.28 -24.75
N VAL A 92 1.89 -11.45 -24.58
CA VAL A 92 2.54 -12.50 -23.78
C VAL A 92 2.72 -11.98 -22.35
N PRO A 93 2.32 -12.72 -21.29
CA PRO A 93 2.48 -12.26 -19.91
C PRO A 93 3.89 -12.58 -19.36
N PRO A 94 4.55 -11.64 -18.64
CA PRO A 94 5.83 -11.91 -17.99
C PRO A 94 5.67 -12.51 -16.57
N GLU A 95 6.58 -13.42 -16.29
CA GLU A 95 6.74 -14.19 -15.05
C GLU A 95 7.03 -13.32 -13.83
N ARG A 96 6.37 -13.64 -12.71
CA ARG A 96 6.57 -13.03 -11.39
C ARG A 96 7.58 -13.84 -10.58
N THR A 97 8.77 -13.29 -10.35
CA THR A 97 9.67 -13.78 -9.28
C THR A 97 9.19 -13.28 -7.93
N ARG A 98 8.61 -14.18 -7.12
CA ARG A 98 8.11 -13.90 -5.77
C ARG A 98 9.12 -14.40 -4.73
N THR A 99 9.53 -13.53 -3.83
CA THR A 99 10.39 -13.83 -2.69
C THR A 99 9.71 -14.78 -1.70
N LYS A 100 10.51 -15.65 -1.10
CA LYS A 100 10.13 -16.87 -0.37
C LYS A 100 9.31 -16.55 0.89
N SER A 101 8.06 -17.02 0.91
CA SER A 101 7.24 -17.16 2.11
C SER A 101 6.92 -18.65 2.30
N PHE A 102 7.15 -19.17 3.51
CA PHE A 102 7.06 -20.59 3.87
C PHE A 102 5.61 -21.11 3.97
N SER A 103 4.73 -20.78 3.02
CA SER A 103 3.33 -21.22 3.02
C SER A 103 3.01 -22.40 2.08
N SER A 104 4.01 -23.03 1.46
CA SER A 104 3.78 -24.04 0.42
C SER A 104 4.23 -25.46 0.82
N VAL A 105 3.50 -26.12 1.73
CA VAL A 105 3.53 -27.61 1.80
C VAL A 105 2.16 -28.25 2.15
N LEU A 106 1.03 -27.54 2.29
CA LEU A 106 -0.24 -28.19 2.69
C LEU A 106 -1.45 -27.96 1.77
N SER A 107 -1.24 -27.67 0.49
CA SER A 107 -2.32 -27.52 -0.49
C SER A 107 -2.47 -28.71 -1.44
N SER A 108 -2.40 -29.94 -0.94
CA SER A 108 -2.84 -31.13 -1.69
C SER A 108 -3.12 -32.31 -0.77
N VAL A 109 -4.16 -32.19 0.06
CA VAL A 109 -4.83 -33.35 0.65
C VAL A 109 -6.33 -33.11 0.58
N SER A 110 -6.94 -33.41 -0.57
CA SER A 110 -8.38 -33.61 -0.66
C SER A 110 -8.70 -34.96 -0.04
N LEU A 111 -8.93 -34.98 1.28
CA LEU A 111 -9.53 -36.13 1.94
C LEU A 111 -11.04 -36.06 1.75
N SER A 112 -11.52 -36.80 0.77
CA SER A 112 -12.88 -37.32 0.75
C SER A 112 -13.10 -38.16 2.02
N SER A 113 -14.02 -37.73 2.88
CA SER A 113 -14.60 -38.55 3.94
C SER A 113 -16.07 -38.20 4.12
N PRO A 114 -16.90 -39.20 4.49
CA PRO A 114 -18.32 -39.24 4.20
C PRO A 114 -19.10 -38.24 5.03
N ASN A 115 -20.29 -37.86 4.53
CA ASN A 115 -21.33 -37.05 5.18
C ASN A 115 -21.58 -37.39 6.65
N LYS A 116 -20.68 -36.96 7.55
CA LYS A 116 -20.95 -36.85 8.97
C LYS A 116 -21.55 -35.47 9.14
N ALA A 117 -22.85 -35.41 9.44
CA ALA A 117 -23.52 -34.17 9.78
C ALA A 117 -22.66 -33.44 10.81
N TRP A 118 -22.17 -32.25 10.44
CA TRP A 118 -21.31 -31.45 11.31
C TRP A 118 -22.07 -31.15 12.60
N LYS A 119 -21.63 -31.75 13.70
CA LYS A 119 -22.12 -31.45 15.02
C LYS A 119 -21.30 -30.29 15.57
N GLU A 120 -21.96 -29.24 16.04
CA GLU A 120 -21.27 -28.13 16.68
C GLU A 120 -20.46 -28.66 17.88
N PRO A 121 -19.14 -28.43 17.91
CA PRO A 121 -18.29 -28.93 18.98
C PRO A 121 -18.64 -28.36 20.34
N GLU A 122 -18.55 -29.20 21.36
CA GLU A 122 -18.62 -28.73 22.74
C GLU A 122 -17.30 -28.06 23.16
N PRO A 123 -17.31 -27.12 24.10
CA PRO A 123 -16.10 -26.39 24.49
C PRO A 123 -14.95 -27.31 24.90
N PHE A 124 -15.22 -28.36 25.67
CA PHE A 124 -14.17 -29.28 26.12
C PHE A 124 -13.46 -29.99 24.96
N GLU A 125 -14.12 -30.19 23.82
CA GLU A 125 -13.52 -30.81 22.63
C GLU A 125 -12.47 -29.89 22.00
N ILE A 126 -12.70 -28.57 22.05
CA ILE A 126 -11.77 -27.55 21.55
C ILE A 126 -10.53 -27.48 22.44
N PHE A 127 -10.70 -27.48 23.77
CA PHE A 127 -9.57 -27.48 24.70
C PHE A 127 -8.76 -28.78 24.58
N ARG A 128 -9.43 -29.94 24.43
CA ARG A 128 -8.76 -31.21 24.17
C ARG A 128 -8.00 -31.20 22.84
N ALA A 129 -8.56 -30.56 21.80
CA ALA A 129 -7.89 -30.40 20.52
C ALA A 129 -6.64 -29.51 20.65
N VAL A 130 -6.69 -28.46 21.48
CA VAL A 130 -5.52 -27.66 21.82
C VAL A 130 -4.45 -28.53 22.49
N GLU A 131 -4.77 -29.24 23.58
CA GLU A 131 -3.82 -30.09 24.32
C GLU A 131 -3.18 -31.18 23.45
N LYS A 132 -3.93 -31.71 22.49
CA LYS A 132 -3.46 -32.74 21.54
C LYS A 132 -2.83 -32.18 20.27
N LYS A 133 -2.81 -30.85 20.10
CA LYS A 133 -2.41 -30.18 18.86
C LYS A 133 -3.13 -30.70 17.61
N ASP A 134 -4.43 -30.96 17.74
CA ASP A 134 -5.27 -31.37 16.61
C ASP A 134 -5.59 -30.15 15.73
N ILE A 135 -4.60 -29.76 14.91
CA ILE A 135 -4.69 -28.59 14.05
C ILE A 135 -5.82 -28.74 13.03
N MET A 136 -6.03 -29.95 12.51
CA MET A 136 -7.06 -30.19 11.50
C MET A 136 -8.45 -29.91 12.08
N PHE A 137 -8.72 -30.40 13.29
CA PHE A 137 -9.97 -30.09 13.98
C PHE A 137 -10.13 -28.60 14.24
N LEU A 138 -9.10 -27.92 14.76
CA LEU A 138 -9.16 -26.47 15.03
C LEU A 138 -9.41 -25.65 13.76
N MET A 139 -8.89 -26.08 12.61
CA MET A 139 -9.15 -25.44 11.33
C MET A 139 -10.59 -25.68 10.84
N GLU A 140 -11.17 -26.85 11.11
CA GLU A 140 -12.58 -27.10 10.82
C GLU A 140 -13.51 -26.27 11.73
N VAL A 141 -13.17 -26.13 13.02
CA VAL A 141 -13.87 -25.24 13.95
C VAL A 141 -13.75 -23.78 13.51
N ARG A 142 -12.57 -23.33 13.05
CA ARG A 142 -12.40 -21.99 12.49
C ARG A 142 -13.41 -21.73 11.36
N ASP A 143 -13.55 -22.66 10.42
CA ASP A 143 -14.35 -22.46 9.22
C ASP A 143 -15.86 -22.53 9.49
N ARG A 144 -16.29 -23.36 10.45
CA ARG A 144 -17.73 -23.62 10.70
C ARG A 144 -18.28 -22.99 11.97
N ALA A 145 -17.45 -22.76 12.98
CA ALA A 145 -17.87 -22.32 14.30
C ALA A 145 -16.83 -21.38 14.96
N PHE A 146 -16.31 -20.42 14.19
CA PHE A 146 -15.24 -19.50 14.61
C PHE A 146 -15.43 -18.89 16.01
N HIS A 147 -16.66 -18.53 16.36
CA HIS A 147 -17.00 -17.93 17.63
C HIS A 147 -16.61 -18.78 18.86
N LEU A 148 -16.53 -20.11 18.72
CA LEU A 148 -16.10 -21.00 19.80
C LEU A 148 -14.60 -20.86 20.11
N LEU A 149 -13.79 -20.40 19.16
CA LEU A 149 -12.36 -20.12 19.38
C LEU A 149 -12.12 -18.85 20.20
N LEU A 150 -13.13 -17.98 20.29
CA LEU A 150 -13.05 -16.68 20.98
C LEU A 150 -13.68 -16.69 22.36
N ARG A 151 -14.64 -17.59 22.59
CA ARG A 151 -15.40 -17.65 23.83
C ARG A 151 -14.51 -18.12 24.98
N LYS A 152 -14.71 -17.48 26.12
CA LYS A 152 -14.15 -17.92 27.39
C LYS A 152 -15.01 -19.08 27.90
N HIS A 153 -14.38 -20.20 28.21
CA HIS A 153 -15.02 -21.34 28.86
C HIS A 153 -14.25 -21.67 30.14
N GLY A 154 -14.94 -21.66 31.27
CA GLY A 154 -14.29 -21.64 32.57
C GLY A 154 -13.51 -20.33 32.77
N ASP A 155 -12.20 -20.44 32.98
CA ASP A 155 -11.33 -19.30 33.27
C ASP A 155 -10.42 -18.90 32.09
N ALA A 156 -10.50 -19.58 30.94
CA ALA A 156 -9.65 -19.34 29.78
C ALA A 156 -10.39 -19.32 28.45
N THR A 157 -9.79 -18.65 27.46
CA THR A 157 -10.10 -18.87 26.04
C THR A 157 -9.15 -19.92 25.49
N PRO A 158 -9.45 -20.57 24.34
CA PRO A 158 -8.54 -21.51 23.70
C PRO A 158 -7.13 -20.94 23.48
N LEU A 159 -7.03 -19.67 23.07
CA LEU A 159 -5.75 -18.98 22.92
C LEU A 159 -5.02 -18.84 24.27
N LEU A 160 -5.70 -18.37 25.32
CA LEU A 160 -5.09 -18.25 26.64
C LEU A 160 -4.65 -19.62 27.18
N HIS A 161 -5.42 -20.66 26.90
CA HIS A 161 -5.08 -22.02 27.30
C HIS A 161 -3.78 -22.50 26.62
N CYS A 162 -3.63 -22.30 25.31
CA CYS A 162 -2.37 -22.58 24.60
C CYS A 162 -1.19 -21.87 25.30
N MET A 163 -1.37 -20.60 25.64
CA MET A 163 -0.33 -19.79 26.27
C MET A 163 0.02 -20.24 27.68
N ARG A 164 -0.94 -20.71 28.46
CA ARG A 164 -0.72 -21.24 29.82
C ARG A 164 0.04 -22.57 29.81
N ILE A 165 -0.19 -23.43 28.81
CA ILE A 165 0.59 -24.67 28.66
C ILE A 165 2.06 -24.33 28.34
N GLY A 166 2.29 -23.24 27.60
CA GLY A 166 3.61 -22.64 27.40
C GLY A 166 4.20 -22.97 26.03
N LYS A 167 5.53 -22.98 25.93
CA LYS A 167 6.28 -23.05 24.66
C LYS A 167 5.92 -24.25 23.79
N SER A 168 5.49 -25.36 24.39
CA SER A 168 5.10 -26.56 23.66
C SER A 168 3.88 -26.32 22.77
N HIS A 169 2.99 -25.37 23.05
CA HIS A 169 1.76 -25.10 22.30
C HIS A 169 1.77 -23.75 21.57
N GLN A 170 2.96 -23.17 21.41
CA GLN A 170 3.14 -21.87 20.77
C GLN A 170 2.76 -21.90 19.29
N ASP A 171 3.01 -23.01 18.61
CA ASP A 171 2.56 -23.31 17.25
C ASP A 171 1.02 -23.23 17.12
N VAL A 172 0.30 -23.86 18.06
CA VAL A 172 -1.17 -23.80 18.10
C VAL A 172 -1.66 -22.37 18.34
N ALA A 173 -1.02 -21.63 19.24
CA ALA A 173 -1.35 -20.23 19.50
C ALA A 173 -1.16 -19.35 18.25
N ILE A 174 -0.07 -19.55 17.50
CA ILE A 174 0.18 -18.87 16.22
C ILE A 174 -0.92 -19.19 15.20
N ILE A 175 -1.34 -20.46 15.10
CA ILE A 175 -2.41 -20.88 14.18
C ILE A 175 -3.74 -20.21 14.55
N LEU A 176 -4.09 -20.13 15.83
CA LEU A 176 -5.28 -19.42 16.30
C LEU A 176 -5.21 -17.92 15.99
N LEU A 177 -4.05 -17.28 16.19
CA LEU A 177 -3.86 -15.88 15.79
C LEU A 177 -4.00 -15.68 14.28
N GLY A 178 -3.46 -16.60 13.47
CA GLY A 178 -3.65 -16.58 12.01
C GLY A 178 -5.12 -16.72 11.61
N ALA A 179 -5.88 -17.56 12.33
CA ALA A 179 -7.32 -17.68 12.15
C ALA A 179 -8.06 -16.38 12.50
N PHE A 180 -7.63 -15.68 13.55
CA PHE A 180 -8.20 -14.39 13.95
C PHE A 180 -7.94 -13.31 12.90
N SER A 181 -6.70 -13.18 12.43
CA SER A 181 -6.34 -12.24 11.37
C SER A 181 -7.11 -12.51 10.07
N ARG A 182 -7.21 -13.79 9.66
CA ARG A 182 -8.00 -14.19 8.48
C ARG A 182 -9.48 -13.79 8.60
N TYR A 183 -10.08 -13.98 9.77
CA TYR A 183 -11.47 -13.57 9.98
C TYR A 183 -11.65 -12.06 9.81
N ILE A 184 -10.77 -11.25 10.39
CA ILE A 184 -10.81 -9.78 10.30
C ILE A 184 -10.67 -9.31 8.84
N ASN A 185 -9.76 -9.92 8.08
CA ASN A 185 -9.52 -9.54 6.69
C ASN A 185 -10.67 -9.95 5.75
N ASN A 186 -11.37 -11.05 6.06
CA ASN A 186 -12.46 -11.57 5.24
C ASN A 186 -13.85 -11.07 5.64
N LEU A 187 -13.96 -10.24 6.68
CA LEU A 187 -15.24 -9.66 7.10
C LEU A 187 -15.82 -8.77 5.99
N GLN A 188 -17.05 -9.10 5.58
CA GLN A 188 -17.80 -8.42 4.52
C GLN A 188 -18.60 -7.23 5.06
N ASP A 189 -19.03 -6.35 4.16
CA ASP A 189 -19.63 -5.07 4.55
C ASP A 189 -21.02 -5.24 5.17
N GLU A 190 -21.80 -6.20 4.67
CA GLU A 190 -23.12 -6.54 5.19
C GLU A 190 -23.06 -7.06 6.62
N GLU A 191 -21.95 -7.71 6.99
CA GLU A 191 -21.75 -8.32 8.31
C GLU A 191 -21.54 -7.27 9.41
N PHE A 192 -21.09 -6.06 9.09
CA PHE A 192 -20.88 -4.99 10.08
C PHE A 192 -22.17 -4.44 10.68
N SER A 193 -23.29 -4.61 9.96
CA SER A 193 -24.63 -4.26 10.46
C SER A 193 -25.09 -5.21 11.57
N GLN A 194 -24.52 -6.42 11.65
CA GLN A 194 -24.99 -7.46 12.54
C GLN A 194 -24.46 -7.27 13.97
N PRO A 195 -25.33 -7.31 15.01
CA PRO A 195 -24.90 -7.21 16.41
C PRO A 195 -23.92 -8.33 16.80
N ARG A 196 -24.10 -9.53 16.25
CA ARG A 196 -23.23 -10.69 16.47
C ARG A 196 -21.78 -10.39 16.05
N THR A 197 -21.58 -9.76 14.90
CA THR A 197 -20.26 -9.37 14.41
C THR A 197 -19.57 -8.42 15.39
N ARG A 198 -20.30 -7.42 15.90
CA ARG A 198 -19.75 -6.50 16.91
C ARG A 198 -19.33 -7.23 18.19
N MET A 199 -20.10 -8.21 18.65
CA MET A 199 -19.72 -9.05 19.79
C MET A 199 -18.44 -9.86 19.50
N LEU A 200 -18.32 -10.43 18.30
CA LEU A 200 -17.13 -11.19 17.89
C LEU A 200 -15.89 -10.29 17.80
N LEU A 201 -16.01 -9.09 17.24
CA LEU A 201 -14.92 -8.12 17.18
C LEU A 201 -14.44 -7.69 18.57
N LYS A 202 -15.36 -7.49 19.53
CA LYS A 202 -14.99 -7.24 20.93
C LYS A 202 -14.23 -8.41 21.55
N ALA A 203 -14.70 -9.64 21.32
CA ALA A 203 -14.02 -10.84 21.82
C ALA A 203 -12.64 -11.03 21.18
N LEU A 204 -12.53 -10.78 19.87
CA LEU A 204 -11.26 -10.77 19.13
C LEU A 204 -10.28 -9.78 19.73
N ARG A 205 -10.73 -8.54 19.94
CA ARG A 205 -9.90 -7.48 20.53
C ARG A 205 -9.29 -7.91 21.86
N VAL A 206 -10.09 -8.51 22.75
CA VAL A 206 -9.61 -9.00 24.06
C VAL A 206 -8.57 -10.11 23.88
N ASN A 207 -8.81 -11.06 22.98
CA ASN A 207 -7.86 -12.15 22.72
C ASN A 207 -6.55 -11.67 22.07
N LEU A 208 -6.63 -10.74 21.11
CA LEU A 208 -5.44 -10.15 20.47
C LEU A 208 -4.63 -9.30 21.45
N ARG A 209 -5.31 -8.53 22.31
CA ARG A 209 -4.65 -7.78 23.38
C ARG A 209 -3.89 -8.71 24.31
N LEU A 210 -4.54 -9.78 24.75
CA LEU A 210 -3.92 -10.79 25.60
C LEU A 210 -2.69 -11.43 24.95
N ALA A 211 -2.73 -11.71 23.65
CA ALA A 211 -1.57 -12.20 22.91
C ALA A 211 -0.39 -11.22 22.92
N ILE A 212 -0.66 -9.93 22.78
CA ILE A 212 0.35 -8.86 22.84
C ILE A 212 0.93 -8.75 24.26
N ASP A 213 0.08 -8.74 25.29
CA ASP A 213 0.51 -8.64 26.67
C ASP A 213 1.39 -9.85 27.09
N LEU A 214 1.17 -11.02 26.48
CA LEU A 214 1.95 -12.23 26.69
C LEU A 214 3.16 -12.39 25.72
N GLY A 215 3.46 -11.39 24.89
CA GLY A 215 4.71 -11.33 24.13
C GLY A 215 4.70 -11.98 22.72
N LEU A 216 3.54 -12.38 22.18
CA LEU A 216 3.46 -13.04 20.87
C LEU A 216 3.74 -12.12 19.68
N GLN A 217 3.73 -10.80 19.86
CA GLN A 217 4.07 -9.81 18.83
C GLN A 217 5.49 -9.96 18.27
N THR A 218 6.39 -10.58 19.04
CA THR A 218 7.77 -10.85 18.58
C THR A 218 7.84 -11.95 17.50
N GLN A 219 6.80 -12.78 17.42
CA GLN A 219 6.74 -13.93 16.50
C GLN A 219 5.70 -13.75 15.40
N GLN A 220 4.80 -12.78 15.55
CA GLN A 220 3.75 -12.45 14.59
C GLN A 220 3.80 -10.95 14.33
N SER A 221 4.43 -10.56 13.22
CA SER A 221 4.56 -9.16 12.81
C SER A 221 3.20 -8.48 12.73
N ASP A 222 2.19 -9.17 12.22
CA ASP A 222 0.91 -8.57 11.85
C ASP A 222 -0.08 -8.52 13.03
N LEU A 223 0.33 -8.99 14.21
CA LEU A 223 -0.51 -9.03 15.41
C LEU A 223 -0.95 -7.63 15.85
N ILE A 224 -0.01 -6.67 15.83
CA ILE A 224 -0.30 -5.28 16.22
C ILE A 224 -1.29 -4.64 15.25
N ALA A 225 -1.07 -4.78 13.94
CA ALA A 225 -1.97 -4.27 12.93
C ALA A 225 -3.37 -4.89 13.07
N SER A 226 -3.46 -6.22 13.24
CA SER A 226 -4.73 -6.93 13.44
C SER A 226 -5.47 -6.44 14.70
N PHE A 227 -4.74 -6.20 15.80
CA PHE A 227 -5.31 -5.64 17.02
C PHE A 227 -5.87 -4.23 16.81
N LEU A 228 -5.10 -3.33 16.20
CA LEU A 228 -5.51 -1.94 15.97
C LEU A 228 -6.69 -1.86 14.99
N GLN A 229 -6.69 -2.65 13.92
CA GLN A 229 -7.83 -2.78 13.00
C GLN A 229 -9.09 -3.25 13.74
N THR A 230 -8.98 -4.31 14.54
CA THR A 230 -10.11 -4.83 15.33
C THR A 230 -10.62 -3.80 16.33
N LEU A 231 -9.72 -3.04 16.96
CA LEU A 231 -10.08 -1.97 17.87
C LEU A 231 -10.89 -0.89 17.17
N ILE A 232 -10.44 -0.41 16.00
CA ILE A 232 -11.21 0.57 15.22
C ILE A 232 -12.57 0.01 14.80
N MET A 233 -12.60 -1.21 14.27
CA MET A 233 -13.83 -1.86 13.81
C MET A 233 -14.84 -2.14 14.93
N SER A 234 -14.39 -2.34 16.16
CA SER A 234 -15.28 -2.60 17.31
C SER A 234 -15.75 -1.33 18.01
N GLU A 235 -14.86 -0.35 18.21
CA GLU A 235 -15.12 0.79 19.11
C GLU A 235 -14.51 2.13 18.63
N GLY A 236 -13.65 2.14 17.61
CA GLY A 236 -13.00 3.37 17.14
C GLY A 236 -13.81 4.22 16.16
N GLY A 237 -15.08 3.90 15.93
CA GLY A 237 -15.95 4.57 14.95
C GLY A 237 -16.04 6.09 15.13
N GLN A 238 -16.29 6.51 16.38
CA GLN A 238 -16.40 7.92 16.74
C GLN A 238 -15.06 8.63 16.56
N TRP A 239 -13.97 8.03 17.06
CA TRP A 239 -12.64 8.61 16.96
C TRP A 239 -12.22 8.88 15.50
N VAL A 240 -12.41 7.93 14.58
CA VAL A 240 -12.07 8.17 13.16
C VAL A 240 -12.91 9.30 12.56
N SER A 241 -14.19 9.40 12.94
CA SER A 241 -15.08 10.45 12.43
C SER A 241 -14.66 11.84 12.93
N ASP A 242 -14.33 11.95 14.21
CA ASP A 242 -13.87 13.19 14.85
C ASP A 242 -12.53 13.64 14.25
N GLU A 243 -11.55 12.73 14.19
CA GLU A 243 -10.23 13.04 13.62
C GLU A 243 -10.33 13.39 12.14
N ALA A 244 -11.17 12.70 11.35
CA ALA A 244 -11.41 13.09 9.97
C ALA A 244 -11.96 14.52 9.86
N GLY A 245 -12.77 14.98 10.82
CA GLY A 245 -13.23 16.37 10.94
C GLY A 245 -12.10 17.34 11.25
N ASP A 246 -11.22 16.99 12.18
CA ASP A 246 -10.04 17.79 12.51
C ASP A 246 -9.07 17.89 11.32
N ILE A 247 -8.89 16.80 10.57
CA ILE A 247 -8.09 16.79 9.35
C ILE A 247 -8.76 17.59 8.23
N ALA A 248 -10.09 17.54 8.11
CA ALA A 248 -10.83 18.40 7.18
C ALA A 248 -10.60 19.89 7.51
N ALA A 249 -10.64 20.27 8.79
CA ALA A 249 -10.32 21.63 9.22
C ALA A 249 -8.86 22.01 8.90
N ALA A 250 -7.89 21.12 9.16
CA ALA A 250 -6.49 21.33 8.82
C ALA A 250 -6.28 21.50 7.30
N LEU A 251 -6.98 20.72 6.48
CA LEU A 251 -6.93 20.82 5.01
C LEU A 251 -7.45 22.17 4.49
N ARG A 252 -8.42 22.80 5.17
CA ARG A 252 -8.89 24.15 4.81
C ARG A 252 -7.82 25.21 5.08
N LEU A 253 -7.18 25.15 6.24
CA LEU A 253 -6.06 26.03 6.61
C LEU A 253 -4.86 25.84 5.68
N GLY A 254 -4.72 24.65 5.12
CA GLY A 254 -3.67 24.38 4.15
C GLY A 254 -2.37 23.94 4.77
N THR A 255 -1.26 24.48 4.25
CA THR A 255 0.09 24.17 4.72
C THR A 255 0.32 24.63 6.15
N GLU A 256 -0.35 25.70 6.59
CA GLU A 256 -0.36 26.13 7.99
C GLU A 256 -1.00 25.08 8.92
N GLY A 257 -2.05 24.41 8.45
CA GLY A 257 -2.77 23.38 9.20
C GLY A 257 -2.02 22.05 9.30
N LYS A 258 -1.02 21.82 8.44
CA LYS A 258 -0.19 20.59 8.39
C LYS A 258 -1.02 19.30 8.50
N PRO A 259 -2.03 19.10 7.62
CA PRO A 259 -3.00 18.01 7.74
C PRO A 259 -2.36 16.62 7.79
N VAL A 260 -1.25 16.38 7.08
CA VAL A 260 -0.62 15.05 7.06
C VAL A 260 0.08 14.78 8.39
N LYS A 261 0.83 15.75 8.92
CA LYS A 261 1.43 15.66 10.25
C LYS A 261 0.36 15.51 11.33
N THR A 262 -0.71 16.29 11.28
CA THR A 262 -1.81 16.21 12.25
C THR A 262 -2.44 14.82 12.25
N ALA A 263 -2.69 14.23 11.08
CA ALA A 263 -3.18 12.86 10.96
C ALA A 263 -2.18 11.84 11.52
N ASN A 264 -0.89 11.99 11.23
CA ASN A 264 0.14 11.09 11.73
C ASN A 264 0.25 11.13 13.26
N ASP A 265 0.27 12.33 13.83
CA ASP A 265 0.36 12.53 15.28
C ASP A 265 -0.88 11.96 15.98
N ALA A 266 -2.08 12.14 15.41
CA ALA A 266 -3.33 11.58 15.92
C ALA A 266 -3.29 10.05 15.96
N VAL A 267 -2.93 9.40 14.84
CA VAL A 267 -2.83 7.93 14.74
C VAL A 267 -1.79 7.38 15.71
N ARG A 268 -0.62 8.02 15.80
CA ARG A 268 0.44 7.60 16.74
C ARG A 268 -0.02 7.71 18.19
N ARG A 269 -0.66 8.81 18.58
CA ARG A 269 -1.20 9.01 19.94
C ARG A 269 -2.26 7.96 20.26
N PHE A 270 -3.17 7.71 19.33
CA PHE A 270 -4.17 6.65 19.46
C PHE A 270 -3.50 5.30 19.67
N ALA A 271 -2.63 4.87 18.75
CA ALA A 271 -2.05 3.53 18.80
C ALA A 271 -1.13 3.33 20.02
N THR A 272 -0.34 4.33 20.41
CA THR A 272 0.53 4.25 21.60
C THR A 272 -0.25 4.20 22.91
N ARG A 273 -1.36 4.97 23.02
CA ARG A 273 -2.26 4.89 24.18
C ARG A 273 -2.82 3.47 24.34
N GLU A 274 -3.23 2.87 23.23
CA GLU A 274 -3.89 1.57 23.24
C GLU A 274 -2.89 0.44 23.44
N LEU A 275 -1.70 0.49 22.84
CA LEU A 275 -0.66 -0.53 22.98
C LEU A 275 0.11 -0.46 24.31
N GLY A 276 0.12 0.68 24.98
CA GLY A 276 0.81 0.86 26.26
C GLY A 276 2.32 0.65 26.15
N LYS A 277 2.86 -0.36 26.86
CA LYS A 277 4.31 -0.67 26.91
C LYS A 277 4.78 -1.66 25.83
N ALA A 278 3.90 -2.04 24.90
CA ALA A 278 4.29 -2.99 23.86
C ALA A 278 5.44 -2.42 22.99
N PRO A 279 6.42 -3.25 22.59
CA PRO A 279 7.50 -2.79 21.73
C PRO A 279 6.94 -2.36 20.37
N LEU A 280 7.34 -1.17 19.92
CA LEU A 280 7.03 -0.68 18.58
C LEU A 280 7.90 -1.46 17.57
N ILE A 281 7.26 -2.18 16.67
CA ILE A 281 7.90 -3.02 15.63
C ILE A 281 7.58 -2.44 14.24
N ALA A 282 8.26 -2.90 13.19
CA ALA A 282 8.09 -2.35 11.83
C ALA A 282 6.62 -2.33 11.35
N SER A 283 5.83 -3.37 11.66
CA SER A 283 4.40 -3.44 11.30
C SER A 283 3.53 -2.36 11.97
N PHE A 284 3.99 -1.77 13.07
CA PHE A 284 3.35 -0.60 13.67
C PHE A 284 3.50 0.62 12.78
N GLU A 285 4.69 0.85 12.22
CA GLU A 285 4.95 1.98 11.32
C GLU A 285 4.18 1.84 10.00
N ASP A 286 4.09 0.63 9.45
CA ASP A 286 3.28 0.34 8.27
C ASP A 286 1.79 0.64 8.52
N TYR A 287 1.27 0.22 9.68
CA TYR A 287 -0.10 0.55 10.08
C TYR A 287 -0.30 2.06 10.22
N VAL A 288 0.61 2.75 10.91
CA VAL A 288 0.53 4.20 11.12
C VAL A 288 0.51 4.93 9.78
N ALA A 289 1.36 4.54 8.84
CA ALA A 289 1.42 5.16 7.53
C ALA A 289 0.11 4.95 6.73
N ASN A 290 -0.43 3.72 6.72
CA ASN A 290 -1.71 3.45 6.06
C ASN A 290 -2.85 4.26 6.68
N ALA A 291 -3.00 4.19 8.00
CA ALA A 291 -4.01 4.92 8.77
C ALA A 291 -3.90 6.44 8.59
N THR A 292 -2.68 6.98 8.47
CA THR A 292 -2.46 8.41 8.18
C THR A 292 -3.03 8.78 6.82
N ALA A 293 -2.70 8.00 5.77
CA ALA A 293 -3.21 8.25 4.42
C ALA A 293 -4.75 8.17 4.38
N ASP A 294 -5.33 7.19 5.07
CA ASP A 294 -6.77 7.01 5.18
C ASP A 294 -7.46 8.20 5.87
N LEU A 295 -6.93 8.70 6.99
CA LEU A 295 -7.50 9.90 7.66
C LEU A 295 -7.50 11.12 6.73
N VAL A 296 -6.41 11.33 5.97
CA VAL A 296 -6.33 12.46 5.04
C VAL A 296 -7.34 12.30 3.89
N MET A 297 -7.52 11.09 3.36
CA MET A 297 -8.58 10.83 2.36
C MET A 297 -9.98 11.05 2.93
N MET A 298 -10.25 10.56 4.14
CA MET A 298 -11.54 10.70 4.80
C MET A 298 -11.85 12.16 5.12
N GLY A 299 -10.89 12.92 5.65
CA GLY A 299 -11.03 14.35 5.92
C GLY A 299 -11.22 15.17 4.64
N ALA A 300 -10.49 14.86 3.56
CA ALA A 300 -10.71 15.50 2.27
C ALA A 300 -12.10 15.19 1.71
N TRP A 301 -12.60 13.97 1.87
CA TRP A 301 -13.94 13.59 1.45
C TRP A 301 -15.03 14.26 2.28
N GLN A 302 -14.82 14.48 3.58
CA GLN A 302 -15.76 15.26 4.40
C GLN A 302 -15.95 16.68 3.86
N LEU A 303 -14.88 17.34 3.40
CA LEU A 303 -14.98 18.66 2.74
C LEU A 303 -15.80 18.62 1.44
N VAL A 304 -15.80 17.49 0.72
CA VAL A 304 -16.63 17.31 -0.47
C VAL A 304 -18.11 17.23 -0.10
N LEU A 305 -18.43 16.48 0.97
CA LEU A 305 -19.80 16.24 1.43
C LEU A 305 -20.51 17.50 1.96
N GLU A 306 -19.77 18.56 2.28
CA GLU A 306 -20.36 19.85 2.63
C GLU A 306 -20.95 20.59 1.43
N VAL A 307 -20.56 20.23 0.21
CA VAL A 307 -20.92 20.92 -1.03
C VAL A 307 -21.76 20.02 -1.96
N ILE A 308 -21.58 18.70 -1.85
CA ILE A 308 -22.19 17.68 -2.69
C ILE A 308 -22.95 16.71 -1.81
N GLU A 309 -24.13 16.31 -2.25
CA GLU A 309 -24.90 15.23 -1.61
C GLU A 309 -24.25 13.89 -1.92
N GLY A 310 -23.78 13.20 -0.89
CA GLY A 310 -23.11 11.91 -1.03
C GLY A 310 -23.01 11.17 0.29
N GLU A 311 -22.41 9.98 0.24
CA GLU A 311 -22.25 9.12 1.42
C GLU A 311 -20.87 9.31 2.05
N SER A 312 -20.75 9.13 3.38
CA SER A 312 -19.49 9.15 4.11
C SER A 312 -18.71 7.84 3.97
N ILE A 313 -17.37 7.89 3.98
CA ILE A 313 -16.57 6.66 3.78
C ILE A 313 -16.82 5.78 5.00
N PRO A 314 -17.17 4.50 4.83
CA PRO A 314 -17.44 3.65 5.97
C PRO A 314 -16.23 3.55 6.89
N VAL A 315 -16.44 3.87 8.18
CA VAL A 315 -15.34 3.94 9.15
C VAL A 315 -14.64 2.59 9.33
N TRP A 316 -15.35 1.48 9.11
CA TRP A 316 -14.77 0.14 9.19
C TRP A 316 -13.85 -0.24 8.01
N TYR A 317 -13.65 0.66 7.03
CA TYR A 317 -12.60 0.53 6.02
C TYR A 317 -11.26 1.06 6.50
N PHE A 318 -11.25 1.89 7.54
CA PHE A 318 -10.09 2.59 8.03
C PHE A 318 -8.93 1.64 8.36
N ALA A 319 -7.74 1.97 7.85
CA ALA A 319 -6.49 1.26 8.02
C ALA A 319 -6.55 -0.22 7.59
N ARG A 320 -7.41 -0.54 6.61
CA ARG A 320 -7.56 -1.88 6.03
C ARG A 320 -7.22 -1.88 4.55
N ASP A 321 -6.03 -2.42 4.25
CA ASP A 321 -5.50 -2.58 2.89
C ASP A 321 -5.73 -1.31 2.03
N ASP A 322 -6.44 -1.44 0.91
CA ASP A 322 -6.76 -0.36 -0.04
C ASP A 322 -8.25 0.02 -0.04
N ARG A 323 -9.03 -0.37 0.99
CA ARG A 323 -10.50 -0.21 1.00
C ARG A 323 -10.93 1.27 1.00
N VAL A 324 -10.30 2.11 1.83
CA VAL A 324 -10.58 3.56 1.84
C VAL A 324 -10.23 4.19 0.50
N TYR A 325 -9.08 3.85 -0.06
CA TYR A 325 -8.65 4.35 -1.37
C TYR A 325 -9.63 3.99 -2.49
N LYS A 326 -10.03 2.72 -2.59
CA LYS A 326 -11.02 2.26 -3.59
C LYS A 326 -12.34 3.01 -3.45
N CYS A 327 -12.88 3.07 -2.23
CA CYS A 327 -14.12 3.79 -1.94
C CYS A 327 -14.01 5.29 -2.29
N PHE A 328 -12.87 5.91 -1.97
CA PHE A 328 -12.59 7.30 -2.30
C PHE A 328 -12.57 7.53 -3.81
N VAL A 329 -11.85 6.69 -4.58
CA VAL A 329 -11.79 6.79 -6.04
C VAL A 329 -13.15 6.58 -6.69
N ASP A 330 -13.88 5.54 -6.29
CA ASP A 330 -15.22 5.24 -6.81
C ASP A 330 -16.16 6.44 -6.64
N ARG A 331 -16.06 7.14 -5.50
CA ARG A 331 -16.85 8.34 -5.22
C ARG A 331 -16.40 9.58 -5.98
N LEU A 332 -15.09 9.76 -6.15
CA LEU A 332 -14.57 10.82 -7.02
C LEU A 332 -15.07 10.65 -8.45
N ASP A 333 -15.12 9.41 -8.94
CA ASP A 333 -15.59 9.11 -10.29
C ASP A 333 -17.12 9.25 -10.40
N LYS A 334 -17.87 8.77 -9.40
CA LYS A 334 -19.34 8.94 -9.32
C LYS A 334 -19.77 10.42 -9.32
N HIS A 335 -19.07 11.29 -8.59
CA HIS A 335 -19.42 12.70 -8.43
C HIS A 335 -18.55 13.65 -9.28
N LYS A 336 -17.87 13.15 -10.31
CA LYS A 336 -16.88 13.88 -11.10
C LYS A 336 -17.38 15.22 -11.65
N ASP A 337 -18.60 15.28 -12.16
CA ASP A 337 -19.17 16.49 -12.76
C ASP A 337 -19.54 17.53 -11.72
N GLU A 338 -20.11 17.11 -10.60
CA GLU A 338 -20.42 18.00 -9.47
C GLU A 338 -19.15 18.54 -8.82
N ILE A 339 -18.14 17.68 -8.64
CA ILE A 339 -16.81 18.06 -8.16
C ILE A 339 -16.22 19.15 -9.04
N ARG A 340 -16.30 18.99 -10.37
CA ARG A 340 -15.78 19.99 -11.31
C ARG A 340 -16.51 21.33 -11.24
N ARG A 341 -17.83 21.31 -11.04
CA ARG A 341 -18.69 22.51 -11.06
C ARG A 341 -18.70 23.27 -9.74
N ARG A 342 -18.77 22.56 -8.60
CA ARG A 342 -19.06 23.18 -7.30
C ARG A 342 -17.84 23.38 -6.40
N LEU A 343 -16.80 22.55 -6.53
CA LEU A 343 -15.66 22.60 -5.59
C LEU A 343 -14.64 23.67 -5.99
N GLY A 344 -14.09 24.34 -4.96
CA GLY A 344 -13.00 25.29 -5.11
C GLY A 344 -11.74 24.69 -5.73
N ARG A 345 -10.89 25.56 -6.29
CA ARG A 345 -9.64 25.14 -6.96
C ARG A 345 -8.71 24.33 -6.03
N ARG A 346 -8.60 24.76 -4.77
CA ARG A 346 -7.75 24.11 -3.75
C ARG A 346 -8.19 22.67 -3.47
N LEU A 347 -9.47 22.47 -3.13
CA LEU A 347 -9.99 21.13 -2.82
C LEU A 347 -9.89 20.20 -4.03
N ARG A 348 -10.20 20.67 -5.24
CA ARG A 348 -9.99 19.88 -6.47
C ARG A 348 -8.53 19.49 -6.69
N TRP A 349 -7.57 20.34 -6.32
CA TRP A 349 -6.16 19.98 -6.35
C TRP A 349 -5.82 18.93 -5.28
N GLN A 350 -6.29 19.10 -4.04
CA GLN A 350 -6.08 18.13 -2.96
C GLN A 350 -6.59 16.73 -3.34
N LEU A 351 -7.81 16.64 -3.90
CA LEU A 351 -8.38 15.36 -4.34
C LEU A 351 -7.56 14.69 -5.46
N ARG A 352 -7.03 15.48 -6.40
CA ARG A 352 -6.15 14.96 -7.48
C ARG A 352 -4.82 14.47 -6.94
N VAL A 353 -4.20 15.21 -6.02
CA VAL A 353 -2.94 14.80 -5.36
C VAL A 353 -3.18 13.50 -4.60
N LEU A 354 -4.23 13.41 -3.78
CA LEU A 354 -4.58 12.19 -3.06
C LEU A 354 -4.76 10.99 -3.99
N ARG A 355 -5.56 11.16 -5.05
CA ARG A 355 -5.77 10.09 -6.05
C ARG A 355 -4.46 9.61 -6.66
N THR A 356 -3.57 10.53 -7.03
CA THR A 356 -2.34 10.25 -7.77
C THR A 356 -1.26 9.63 -6.88
N VAL A 357 -1.02 10.22 -5.69
CA VAL A 357 0.03 9.77 -4.77
C VAL A 357 -0.32 8.41 -4.16
N LEU A 358 -1.60 8.18 -3.88
CA LEU A 358 -2.06 6.94 -3.25
C LEU A 358 -2.34 5.81 -4.24
N ASP A 359 -2.26 6.07 -5.54
CA ASP A 359 -2.45 5.04 -6.57
C ASP A 359 -1.33 3.99 -6.57
N GLY A 360 -1.69 2.78 -6.99
CA GLY A 360 -0.78 1.67 -7.21
C GLY A 360 -0.12 1.10 -5.95
N ARG A 361 0.74 0.09 -6.16
CA ARG A 361 1.48 -0.63 -5.11
C ARG A 361 3.00 -0.43 -5.20
N ALA A 362 3.47 0.41 -6.12
CA ALA A 362 4.89 0.63 -6.35
C ALA A 362 5.59 1.32 -5.16
N LYS A 363 4.87 2.18 -4.44
CA LYS A 363 5.36 2.88 -3.25
C LYS A 363 4.76 2.29 -1.99
N SER A 364 5.60 2.09 -0.97
CA SER A 364 5.17 1.84 0.41
C SER A 364 4.31 2.98 0.93
N PHE A 365 3.41 2.70 1.88
CA PHE A 365 2.60 3.74 2.53
C PHE A 365 3.44 4.83 3.18
N GLU A 366 4.59 4.50 3.79
CA GLU A 366 5.51 5.50 4.36
C GLU A 366 5.98 6.51 3.30
N GLY A 367 6.42 6.00 2.14
CA GLY A 367 6.79 6.82 0.99
C GLY A 367 5.63 7.68 0.46
N LYS A 368 4.41 7.12 0.42
CA LYS A 368 3.20 7.86 0.01
C LYS A 368 2.86 8.98 1.00
N VAL A 369 2.89 8.71 2.30
CA VAL A 369 2.65 9.72 3.36
C VAL A 369 3.69 10.82 3.30
N LYS A 370 4.96 10.49 3.07
CA LYS A 370 6.02 11.49 2.89
C LYS A 370 5.74 12.41 1.71
N GLU A 371 5.36 11.86 0.57
CA GLU A 371 5.01 12.65 -0.62
C GLU A 371 3.76 13.51 -0.39
N LEU A 372 2.74 12.99 0.32
CA LEU A 372 1.60 13.81 0.74
C LEU A 372 2.03 14.97 1.66
N ALA A 373 2.96 14.74 2.60
CA ALA A 373 3.46 15.79 3.47
C ALA A 373 4.25 16.86 2.70
N GLU A 374 5.04 16.45 1.70
CA GLU A 374 5.72 17.37 0.78
C GLU A 374 4.73 18.28 0.03
N GLU A 375 3.55 17.76 -0.34
CA GLU A 375 2.51 18.54 -1.02
C GLU A 375 1.65 19.38 -0.08
N PHE A 376 1.14 18.80 1.00
CA PHE A 376 0.09 19.39 1.84
C PHE A 376 0.62 20.16 3.05
N ASP A 377 1.78 19.79 3.59
CA ASP A 377 2.33 20.43 4.80
C ASP A 377 3.47 21.40 4.47
N GLN A 378 4.22 21.15 3.39
CA GLN A 378 5.44 21.88 3.04
C GLN A 378 5.39 22.59 1.69
N GLY A 379 4.48 22.18 0.81
CA GLY A 379 4.38 22.72 -0.55
C GLY A 379 3.95 24.18 -0.57
N GLU A 380 4.12 24.84 -1.71
CA GLU A 380 3.61 26.21 -1.91
C GLU A 380 2.07 26.28 -1.89
N GLY A 381 1.37 25.14 -1.90
CA GLY A 381 -0.08 25.08 -2.07
C GLY A 381 -0.51 25.53 -3.47
N VAL A 382 -1.83 25.62 -3.68
CA VAL A 382 -2.45 26.22 -4.89
C VAL A 382 -3.25 27.43 -4.50
#